data_AF-A0A9C9KU69-F1
#
_entry.id   AF-A0A9C9KU69-F1
#
_cell.length_a   1.000
_cell.length_b   1.000
_cell.length_c   1.000
_cell.angle_alpha   90.00
_cell.angle_beta   90.00
_cell.angle_gamma   90.00
#
_symmetry.space_group_name_H-M   'P 1'
#
loop_
_entity.id
_entity.type
_entity.pdbx_description
1 polymer ?
#
loop_
_entity_poly.entity_id
_entity_poly.type
_entity_poly.pdbx_seq_one_letter_code
_entity_poly.pdbx_strand_id
1 'polypeptide(L)' 'MSSQKQKSTPKPRDPDFAGAELAMRRAAKRARRRAGETTGSVAVYKDGKIVQEKIGEGISE' A
#
# COMPACT_ATOMS: atom_id res chain seq x y z
N MET A 1 7.16 22.22 -30.34
CA MET A 1 6.34 21.59 -29.28
C MET A 1 7.30 21.15 -28.18
N SER A 2 7.47 21.97 -27.14
CA SER A 2 8.55 21.80 -26.16
C SER A 2 7.99 21.21 -24.87
N SER A 3 8.16 19.91 -24.69
CA SER A 3 7.78 19.20 -23.47
C SER A 3 8.77 19.51 -22.35
N GLN A 4 8.47 20.52 -21.53
CA GLN A 4 9.23 20.78 -20.29
C GLN A 4 8.94 19.67 -19.28
N LYS A 5 9.92 18.75 -19.12
CA LYS A 5 10.04 17.85 -17.97
C LYS A 5 10.16 18.71 -16.70
N GLN A 6 9.07 18.86 -15.96
CA GLN A 6 9.11 19.44 -14.62
C GLN A 6 9.89 18.50 -13.69
N LYS A 7 11.10 18.92 -13.29
CA LYS A 7 11.86 18.26 -12.21
C LYS A 7 11.12 18.55 -10.91
N SER A 8 10.50 17.55 -10.31
CA SER A 8 9.92 17.65 -8.96
C SER A 8 11.06 17.77 -7.95
N THR A 9 11.33 18.98 -7.47
CA THR A 9 12.20 19.19 -6.30
C THR A 9 11.56 18.52 -5.08
N PRO A 10 12.30 17.70 -4.31
CA PRO A 10 11.75 17.04 -3.14
C PRO A 10 11.31 18.08 -2.11
N LYS A 11 10.00 18.26 -1.99
CA LYS A 11 9.40 19.20 -1.05
C LYS A 11 9.55 18.60 0.36
N PRO A 12 9.99 19.39 1.36
CA PRO A 12 10.03 18.91 2.74
C PRO A 12 8.64 18.44 3.16
N ARG A 13 8.60 17.37 3.97
CA ARG A 13 7.37 16.73 4.43
C ARG A 13 6.62 17.73 5.32
N ASP A 14 5.37 18.00 4.96
CA ASP A 14 4.54 18.92 5.72
C ASP A 14 4.35 18.38 7.15
N PRO A 15 4.66 19.15 8.20
CA PRO A 15 4.41 18.75 9.58
C PRO A 15 2.93 18.40 9.84
N ASP A 16 2.00 19.03 9.12
CA ASP A 16 0.57 18.73 9.25
C ASP A 16 0.22 17.36 8.68
N PHE A 17 0.96 16.90 7.66
CA PHE A 17 0.79 15.58 7.06
C PHE A 17 1.50 14.46 7.83
N ALA A 18 2.38 14.77 8.79
CA ALA A 18 3.09 13.75 9.55
C ALA A 18 2.13 12.85 10.35
N GLY A 19 1.07 13.43 10.93
CA GLY A 19 0.03 12.69 11.64
C GLY A 19 -0.80 11.78 10.72
N ALA A 20 -1.21 12.32 9.57
CA ALA A 20 -1.99 11.58 8.57
C ALA A 20 -1.20 10.41 7.98
N GLU A 21 0.09 10.61 7.68
CA GLU A 21 0.97 9.55 7.19
C GLU A 21 1.11 8.42 8.23
N LEU A 22 1.31 8.77 9.50
CA LEU A 22 1.41 7.79 10.57
C LEU A 22 0.10 7.00 10.72
N ALA A 23 -1.05 7.65 10.60
CA ALA A 23 -2.36 7.02 10.63
C ALA A 23 -2.54 6.04 9.46
N MET A 24 -2.19 6.45 8.23
CA MET A 24 -2.24 5.58 7.05
C MET A 24 -1.34 4.35 7.19
N ARG A 25 -0.11 4.52 7.68
CA ARG A 25 0.81 3.40 7.95
C ARG A 25 0.21 2.40 8.96
N ARG A 26 -0.42 2.91 10.03
CA ARG A 26 -1.11 2.07 11.03
C ARG A 26 -2.30 1.33 10.43
N ALA A 27 -3.12 2.01 9.63
CA ALA A 27 -4.27 1.41 8.94
C ALA A 27 -3.83 0.29 7.98
N ALA A 28 -2.82 0.55 7.16
CA ALA A 28 -2.26 -0.44 6.24
C ALA A 28 -1.72 -1.67 6.98
N LYS A 29 -1.03 -1.49 8.11
CA LYS A 29 -0.54 -2.60 8.94
C LYS A 29 -1.70 -3.45 9.49
N ARG A 30 -2.77 -2.80 9.96
CA ARG A 30 -3.97 -3.50 10.45
C ARG A 30 -4.69 -4.26 9.35
N ALA A 31 -4.85 -3.66 8.16
CA ALA A 31 -5.48 -4.30 7.01
C ALA A 31 -4.73 -5.57 6.59
N ARG A 32 -3.39 -5.51 6.50
CA ARG A 32 -2.55 -6.68 6.19
C ARG A 32 -2.67 -7.78 7.23
N ARG A 33 -2.70 -7.41 8.53
CA ARG A 33 -2.89 -8.39 9.61
C ARG A 33 -4.23 -9.10 9.49
N ARG A 34 -5.32 -8.35 9.32
CA ARG A 34 -6.67 -8.90 9.14
C ARG A 34 -6.79 -9.79 7.90
N ALA A 35 -6.18 -9.36 6.80
CA ALA A 35 -6.12 -10.15 5.58
C ALA A 35 -5.38 -11.48 5.81
N GLY A 36 -4.30 -11.48 6.60
CA GLY A 36 -3.58 -12.69 6.98
C GLY A 36 -4.34 -13.63 7.92
N GLU A 37 -5.25 -13.09 8.75
CA GLU A 37 -6.17 -13.83 9.62
C GLU A 37 -7.34 -14.48 8.85
N THR A 38 -7.59 -14.06 7.60
CA THR A 38 -8.68 -14.57 6.77
C THR A 38 -8.19 -15.79 5.97
N THR A 39 -9.05 -16.79 5.77
CA THR A 39 -8.79 -17.97 4.90
C THR A 39 -8.86 -17.65 3.40
N GLY A 40 -9.14 -16.39 3.04
CA GLY A 40 -9.22 -15.93 1.65
C GLY A 40 -7.86 -15.54 1.07
N SER A 41 -7.81 -15.43 -0.27
CA SER A 41 -6.62 -14.99 -0.98
C SER A 41 -6.40 -13.47 -0.85
N VAL A 42 -5.15 -13.06 -0.67
CA VAL A 42 -4.72 -11.68 -0.48
C VAL A 42 -3.65 -11.33 -1.51
N ALA A 43 -3.86 -10.25 -2.27
CA ALA A 43 -2.88 -9.70 -3.20
C ALA A 43 -2.50 -8.26 -2.80
N VAL A 44 -1.21 -7.95 -2.82
CA VAL A 44 -0.67 -6.60 -2.61
C VAL A 44 -0.19 -6.06 -3.96
N TYR A 45 -0.79 -4.95 -4.38
CA TYR A 45 -0.41 -4.25 -5.60
C TYR A 45 0.51 -3.07 -5.30
N LYS A 46 1.51 -2.88 -6.14
CA LYS A 46 2.39 -1.73 -6.14
C LYS A 46 2.83 -1.43 -7.57
N ASP A 47 2.73 -0.17 -8.00
CA ASP A 47 3.17 0.30 -9.32
C ASP A 47 2.57 -0.53 -10.48
N GLY A 48 1.28 -0.88 -10.37
CA GLY A 48 0.56 -1.65 -11.38
C GLY A 48 0.90 -3.14 -11.43
N LYS A 49 1.70 -3.65 -10.49
CA LYS A 49 2.09 -5.07 -10.41
C LYS A 49 1.70 -5.68 -9.06
N ILE A 50 1.40 -6.98 -9.05
CA ILE A 50 1.30 -7.74 -7.81
C ILE A 50 2.72 -7.97 -7.28
N VAL A 51 2.99 -7.54 -6.06
CA VAL A 51 4.29 -7.71 -5.40
C VAL A 51 4.25 -8.75 -4.29
N GLN A 52 3.07 -9.13 -3.84
CA GLN A 52 2.88 -10.20 -2.87
C GLN A 52 1.51 -10.83 -3.08
N GLU A 53 1.46 -12.15 -3.09
CA GLU A 53 0.24 -12.92 -3.15
C GLU A 53 0.29 -13.98 -2.05
N LYS A 54 -0.78 -14.09 -1.28
CA LYS A 54 -1.03 -15.19 -0.36
C LYS A 54 -2.33 -15.82 -0.80
N ILE A 55 -2.26 -17.00 -1.40
CA ILE A 55 -3.46 -17.78 -1.70
C ILE A 55 -3.93 -18.37 -0.38
N GLY A 56 -5.17 -18.08 -0.01
CA GLY A 56 -5.76 -18.72 1.15
C GLY A 56 -5.99 -20.19 0.82
N GLU A 57 -5.59 -21.10 1.70
CA GLU A 57 -6.07 -22.48 1.62
C GLU A 57 -7.57 -22.44 1.91
N GLY A 58 -8.36 -22.37 0.84
CA GLY A 58 -9.76 -22.70 0.92
C GLY A 58 -9.81 -24.11 1.48
N ILE A 59 -10.45 -24.26 2.64
CA ILE A 59 -10.74 -25.56 3.21
C ILE A 59 -11.50 -26.33 2.13
N SER A 60 -10.82 -27.28 1.48
CA SER A 60 -11.48 -28.29 0.66
C SER A 60 -12.22 -29.19 1.63
N GLU A 61 -13.55 -29.02 1.66
CA GLU A 61 -14.61 -29.82 2.31
C GLU A 61 -14.32 -30.50 3.66
#